data_AF-A0A2W6TRU3-F1
#
_entry.id   AF-A0A2W6TRU3-F1
#
_cell.length_a   1.000
_cell.length_b   1.000
_cell.length_c   1.000
_cell.angle_alpha   90.00
_cell.angle_beta   90.00
_cell.angle_gamma   90.00
#
_symmetry.space_group_name_H-M   'P 1'
#
loop_
_entity.id
_entity.type
_entity.pdbx_description
1 polymer ?
#
loop_
_entity_poly.entity_id
_entity_poly.type
_entity_poly.pdbx_seq_one_letter_code
_entity_poly.pdbx_strand_id
1 'polypeptide(L)'
;IHGDEAIPANFLAGFEGIPNWTDVLGEKFYRYRAILARRTPDFQTIKGYAVSAPGEANLTMSTNQLANRFGAVSMTLEMPFKDNDDLPDPEQGWSPERSMQLGRDCLGALHEWLAGGQQGDS
;
A
#
# COMPACT_ATOMS: atom_id res chain seq x y z
N ILE A 1 -6.79 0.47 5.86
CA ILE A 1 -6.75 1.93 5.66
C ILE A 1 -6.62 2.55 7.04
N HIS A 2 -5.59 3.34 7.26
CA HIS A 2 -5.19 3.90 8.54
C HIS A 2 -4.61 5.31 8.32
N GLY A 3 -4.29 6.00 9.41
CA GLY A 3 -3.52 7.23 9.39
C GLY A 3 -2.28 7.10 10.28
N ASP A 4 -1.20 7.77 9.88
CA ASP A 4 0.08 7.78 10.60
C ASP A 4 0.39 9.19 11.12
N GLU A 5 0.70 9.29 12.40
CA GLU A 5 0.95 10.56 13.08
C GLU A 5 2.36 11.13 12.85
N ALA A 6 3.30 10.29 12.42
CA ALA A 6 4.72 10.61 12.37
C ALA A 6 5.20 10.96 10.96
N ILE A 7 4.92 10.07 9.99
CA ILE A 7 5.43 10.09 8.62
C ILE A 7 4.52 10.97 7.74
N PRO A 8 5.03 12.09 7.20
CA PRO A 8 4.28 13.01 6.36
C PRO A 8 4.23 12.53 4.89
N ALA A 9 3.69 11.33 4.65
CA ALA A 9 3.53 10.76 3.31
C ALA A 9 2.46 9.65 3.30
N ASN A 10 1.82 9.43 2.15
CA ASN A 10 1.01 8.23 1.94
C ASN A 10 1.94 7.06 1.56
N PHE A 11 1.78 5.92 2.21
CA PHE A 11 2.58 4.72 1.94
C PHE A 11 1.80 3.42 2.19
N LEU A 12 2.33 2.34 1.63
CA LEU A 12 1.81 0.99 1.84
C LEU A 12 2.79 0.21 2.70
N ALA A 13 2.34 -0.23 3.88
CA ALA A 13 3.02 -1.27 4.63
C ALA A 13 2.50 -2.65 4.17
N GLY A 14 3.41 -3.48 3.67
CA GLY A 14 3.10 -4.79 3.13
C GLY A 14 3.13 -5.90 4.17
N PHE A 15 3.37 -7.12 3.68
CA PHE A 15 3.33 -8.39 4.41
C PHE A 15 4.59 -9.23 4.14
N GLU A 16 5.67 -8.61 3.69
CA GLU A 16 6.88 -9.28 3.20
C GLU A 16 7.49 -10.28 4.20
N GLY A 17 7.35 -10.02 5.50
CA GLY A 17 7.87 -10.89 6.55
C GLY A 17 6.99 -12.09 6.91
N ILE A 18 5.88 -12.37 6.23
CA ILE A 18 5.03 -13.52 6.60
C ILE A 18 5.77 -14.86 6.39
N PRO A 19 5.48 -15.90 7.20
CA PRO A 19 6.04 -17.23 6.99
C PRO A 19 5.72 -17.83 5.61
N ASN A 20 4.51 -17.60 5.09
CA ASN A 20 4.05 -18.14 3.81
C ASN A 20 4.35 -17.21 2.62
N TRP A 21 5.42 -16.42 2.67
CA TRP A 21 5.82 -15.55 1.57
C TRP A 21 6.19 -16.37 0.32
N THR A 22 5.87 -15.83 -0.86
CA THR A 22 6.39 -16.32 -2.14
C THR A 22 6.73 -15.13 -3.03
N ASP A 23 7.72 -15.29 -3.90
CA ASP A 23 8.14 -14.22 -4.82
C ASP A 23 6.99 -13.79 -5.74
N VAL A 24 6.18 -14.73 -6.22
CA VAL A 24 4.98 -14.44 -7.04
C VAL A 24 3.99 -13.55 -6.28
N LEU A 25 3.77 -13.81 -4.99
CA LEU A 25 2.87 -12.99 -4.18
C LEU A 25 3.46 -11.59 -3.94
N GLY A 26 4.77 -11.51 -3.76
CA GLY A 26 5.51 -10.25 -3.64
C GLY A 26 5.49 -9.42 -4.91
N GLU A 27 5.75 -10.02 -6.06
CA GLU A 27 5.68 -9.35 -7.37
C GLU A 27 4.30 -8.74 -7.61
N LYS A 28 3.24 -9.46 -7.23
CA LYS A 28 1.86 -8.94 -7.30
C LYS A 28 1.67 -7.71 -6.40
N PHE A 29 2.19 -7.73 -5.17
CA PHE A 29 2.15 -6.58 -4.26
C PHE A 29 2.95 -5.38 -4.80
N TYR A 30 4.19 -5.59 -5.23
CA TYR A 30 5.03 -4.54 -5.78
C TYR A 30 4.45 -3.94 -7.06
N ARG A 31 3.81 -4.76 -7.90
CA ARG A 31 3.10 -4.28 -9.09
C ARG A 31 1.95 -3.34 -8.70
N TYR A 32 1.14 -3.67 -7.70
CA TYR A 32 0.09 -2.76 -7.22
C TYR A 32 0.67 -1.42 -6.74
N ARG A 33 1.75 -1.45 -5.94
CA ARG A 33 2.45 -0.24 -5.48
C ARG A 33 2.94 0.62 -6.64
N ALA A 34 3.55 0.01 -7.65
CA ALA A 34 4.06 0.71 -8.83
C ALA A 34 2.93 1.36 -9.65
N ILE A 35 1.80 0.66 -9.81
CA ILE A 35 0.61 1.21 -10.47
C ILE A 35 0.10 2.42 -9.69
N LEU A 36 -0.07 2.30 -8.37
CA LEU A 36 -0.59 3.39 -7.54
C LEU A 36 0.33 4.62 -7.58
N ALA A 37 1.65 4.42 -7.48
CA ALA A 37 2.64 5.51 -7.56
C ALA A 37 2.63 6.22 -8.91
N ARG A 38 2.42 5.49 -10.01
CA ARG A 38 2.24 6.11 -11.34
C ARG A 38 0.92 6.87 -11.46
N ARG A 39 -0.11 6.40 -10.76
CA ARG A 39 -1.50 6.87 -10.88
C ARG A 39 -1.78 8.15 -10.13
N THR A 40 -1.10 8.40 -9.01
CA THR A 40 -1.34 9.56 -8.18
C THR A 40 -0.02 10.10 -7.63
N PRO A 41 0.19 11.42 -7.69
CA PRO A 41 1.39 12.02 -7.14
C PRO A 41 1.36 12.02 -5.59
N ASP A 42 0.19 11.79 -4.98
CA ASP A 42 0.03 11.70 -3.52
C ASP A 42 0.62 10.44 -2.89
N PHE A 43 0.92 9.40 -3.69
CA PHE A 43 1.46 8.14 -3.21
C PHE A 43 2.94 7.97 -3.57
N GLN A 44 3.71 7.39 -2.65
CA GLN A 44 5.15 7.19 -2.83
C GLN A 44 5.63 5.83 -2.25
N THR A 45 6.87 5.45 -2.56
CA THR A 45 7.44 4.14 -2.20
C THR A 45 8.76 4.21 -1.43
N ILE A 46 9.22 5.40 -1.03
CA ILE A 46 10.50 5.66 -0.38
C ILE A 46 10.37 5.71 1.15
N LYS A 47 9.42 6.49 1.67
CA LYS A 47 9.11 6.64 3.10
C LYS A 47 8.08 5.58 3.51
N GLY A 48 8.23 5.01 4.70
CA GLY A 48 7.31 4.04 5.28
C GLY A 48 7.95 3.27 6.43
N TYR A 49 7.25 2.28 6.96
CA TYR A 49 7.79 1.42 8.00
C TYR A 49 8.91 0.52 7.48
N ALA A 50 9.81 0.13 8.38
CA ALA A 50 10.80 -0.90 8.10
C ALA A 50 10.10 -2.22 7.75
N VAL A 51 10.61 -2.89 6.72
CA VAL A 51 10.12 -4.20 6.31
C VAL A 51 10.58 -5.25 7.33
N SER A 52 9.66 -6.06 7.83
CA SER A 52 9.99 -7.18 8.73
C SER A 52 10.89 -8.21 8.02
N ALA A 53 11.80 -8.82 8.77
CA ALA A 53 12.62 -9.91 8.25
C ALA A 53 11.75 -11.11 7.80
N PRO A 54 12.22 -11.95 6.87
CA PRO A 54 11.48 -13.12 6.42
C PRO A 54 11.07 -14.03 7.57
N GLY A 55 9.77 -14.35 7.67
CA GLY A 55 9.20 -15.19 8.73
C GLY A 55 8.92 -14.47 10.06
N GLU A 56 9.32 -13.21 10.22
CA GLU A 56 9.23 -12.46 11.48
C GLU A 56 8.06 -11.46 11.53
N ALA A 57 7.16 -11.48 10.55
CA ALA A 57 5.99 -10.62 10.57
C ALA A 57 5.01 -11.02 11.70
N ASN A 58 4.52 -10.02 12.44
CA ASN A 58 3.53 -10.22 13.49
C ASN A 58 2.17 -10.62 12.90
N LEU A 59 1.78 -11.89 13.06
CA LEU A 59 0.53 -12.46 12.55
C LEU A 59 -0.73 -12.03 13.34
N THR A 60 -0.60 -11.24 14.40
CA THR A 60 -1.78 -10.60 15.02
C THR A 60 -2.24 -9.36 14.26
N MET A 61 -1.41 -8.81 13.36
CA MET A 61 -1.78 -7.71 12.49
C MET A 61 -2.60 -8.21 11.29
N SER A 62 -3.69 -7.50 10.97
CA SER A 62 -4.63 -7.85 9.89
C SER A 62 -3.93 -8.13 8.55
N THR A 63 -3.02 -7.24 8.13
CA THR A 63 -2.29 -7.36 6.86
C THR A 63 -1.54 -8.68 6.74
N ASN A 64 -0.75 -9.01 7.77
CA ASN A 64 0.04 -10.24 7.81
C ASN A 64 -0.84 -11.49 7.95
N GLN A 65 -1.87 -11.43 8.80
CA GLN A 65 -2.78 -12.55 9.06
C GLN A 65 -3.50 -12.96 7.78
N LEU A 66 -4.07 -11.99 7.05
CA LEU A 66 -4.82 -12.25 5.82
C LEU A 66 -3.89 -12.79 4.72
N ALA A 67 -2.74 -12.15 4.51
CA ALA A 67 -1.78 -12.60 3.51
C ALA A 67 -1.28 -14.03 3.79
N ASN A 68 -0.89 -14.31 5.03
CA ASN A 68 -0.38 -15.61 5.44
C ASN A 68 -1.43 -16.72 5.36
N ARG A 69 -2.68 -16.43 5.74
CA ARG A 69 -3.76 -17.42 5.75
C ARG A 69 -4.33 -17.71 4.36
N PHE A 70 -4.43 -16.71 3.50
CA PHE A 70 -5.14 -16.82 2.23
C PHE A 70 -4.23 -16.79 1.00
N GLY A 71 -2.93 -16.55 1.15
CA GLY A 71 -2.02 -16.35 0.01
C GLY A 71 -2.43 -15.16 -0.86
N ALA A 72 -3.00 -14.13 -0.21
CA ALA A 72 -3.57 -12.97 -0.88
C ALA A 72 -2.68 -11.75 -0.72
N VAL A 73 -2.67 -10.87 -1.72
CA VAL A 73 -2.07 -9.55 -1.57
C VAL A 73 -2.92 -8.76 -0.57
N SER A 74 -2.32 -8.44 0.56
CA SER A 74 -2.91 -7.62 1.63
C SER A 74 -1.99 -6.44 1.91
N MET A 75 -2.49 -5.31 2.37
CA MET A 75 -1.64 -4.15 2.66
C MET A 75 -2.35 -3.15 3.56
N THR A 76 -1.56 -2.43 4.34
CA THR A 76 -2.04 -1.26 5.08
C THR A 76 -1.70 0.00 4.31
N LEU A 77 -2.72 0.73 3.86
CA LEU A 77 -2.55 2.12 3.44
C LEU A 77 -2.54 3.01 4.68
N GLU A 78 -1.44 3.74 4.85
CA GLU A 78 -1.26 4.79 5.84
C GLU A 78 -1.32 6.15 5.15
N MET A 79 -2.07 7.09 5.74
CA MET A 79 -2.19 8.47 5.28
C MET A 79 -1.71 9.43 6.38
N PRO A 80 -1.03 10.53 6.07
CA PRO A 80 -0.45 11.37 7.10
C PRO A 80 -1.54 12.15 7.86
N PHE A 81 -1.43 12.24 9.19
CA PHE A 81 -2.20 13.21 9.97
C PHE A 81 -1.74 14.66 9.74
N LYS A 82 -0.49 14.85 9.32
CA LYS A 82 0.10 16.15 8.99
C LYS A 82 -0.27 16.52 7.55
N ASP A 83 0.69 16.35 6.65
CA ASP A 83 0.55 16.60 5.23
C ASP A 83 1.46 15.62 4.46
N ASN A 84 1.31 15.58 3.14
CA ASN A 84 2.27 14.98 2.24
C ASN A 84 3.38 15.99 1.92
N ASP A 85 4.58 15.79 2.47
CA ASP A 85 5.72 16.71 2.26
C ASP A 85 6.09 16.91 0.78
N ASP A 86 5.80 15.91 -0.07
CA ASP A 86 6.16 15.97 -1.48
C ASP A 86 5.15 16.83 -2.28
N LEU A 87 3.93 17.03 -1.75
CA LEU A 87 2.84 17.86 -2.29
C LEU A 87 2.07 18.54 -1.15
N PRO A 88 2.66 19.55 -0.50
CA PRO A 88 2.03 20.16 0.66
C PRO A 88 0.88 21.09 0.26
N ASP A 89 -0.13 21.15 1.11
CA ASP A 89 -1.20 22.14 1.10
C ASP A 89 -1.11 22.97 2.40
N PRO A 90 -0.63 24.22 2.35
CA PRO A 90 -0.44 25.04 3.55
C PRO A 90 -1.76 25.47 4.23
N GLU A 91 -2.90 25.37 3.55
CA GLU A 91 -4.19 25.77 4.11
C GLU A 91 -4.87 24.60 4.84
N GLN A 92 -4.79 23.39 4.27
CA GLN A 92 -5.56 22.24 4.75
C GLN A 92 -4.70 21.05 5.19
N GLY A 93 -3.43 20.99 4.80
CA GLY A 93 -2.59 19.82 4.97
C GLY A 93 -3.14 18.60 4.22
N TRP A 94 -3.02 17.42 4.84
CA TRP A 94 -3.76 16.26 4.38
C TRP A 94 -5.23 16.36 4.81
N SER A 95 -6.15 16.20 3.85
CA SER A 95 -7.57 16.52 4.05
C SER A 95 -8.51 15.36 3.69
N PRO A 96 -9.79 15.43 4.11
CA PRO A 96 -10.82 14.48 3.67
C PRO A 96 -10.93 14.40 2.14
N GLU A 97 -10.82 15.53 1.44
CA GLU A 97 -10.91 15.61 -0.02
C GLU A 97 -9.78 14.84 -0.69
N ARG A 98 -8.55 15.02 -0.19
CA ARG A 98 -7.37 14.28 -0.68
C ARG A 98 -7.45 12.80 -0.35
N SER A 99 -7.96 12.45 0.83
CA SER A 99 -8.22 11.05 1.21
C SER A 99 -9.25 10.39 0.27
N MET A 100 -10.35 11.08 -0.04
CA MET A 100 -11.36 10.59 -0.99
C MET A 100 -10.77 10.42 -2.39
N GLN A 101 -9.94 11.36 -2.84
CA GLN A 101 -9.28 11.27 -4.13
C GLN A 101 -8.30 10.09 -4.20
N LEU A 102 -7.47 9.90 -3.17
CA LEU A 102 -6.58 8.74 -3.05
C LEU A 102 -7.37 7.41 -3.05
N GLY A 103 -8.55 7.39 -2.42
CA GLY A 103 -9.47 6.24 -2.49
C GLY A 103 -9.91 5.91 -3.92
N ARG A 104 -10.21 6.93 -4.74
CA ARG A 104 -10.51 6.74 -6.18
C ARG A 104 -9.30 6.20 -6.94
N ASP A 105 -8.11 6.72 -6.64
CA ASP A 105 -6.88 6.26 -7.28
C ASP A 105 -6.53 4.82 -6.91
N CYS A 106 -6.81 4.39 -5.67
CA CYS A 106 -6.72 3.00 -5.23
C CYS A 106 -7.66 2.08 -6.02
N LEU A 107 -8.92 2.48 -6.26
CA LEU A 107 -9.84 1.71 -7.11
C LEU A 107 -9.35 1.63 -8.56
N GLY A 108 -8.80 2.74 -9.09
CA GLY A 108 -8.18 2.78 -10.41
C GLY A 108 -6.97 1.84 -10.51
N ALA A 109 -6.12 1.81 -9.49
CA ALA A 109 -4.97 0.93 -9.42
C ALA A 109 -5.38 -0.54 -9.32
N LEU A 110 -6.41 -0.84 -8.52
CA LEU A 110 -6.96 -2.19 -8.39
C LEU A 110 -7.53 -2.70 -9.72
N HIS A 111 -8.26 -1.86 -10.45
CA HIS A 111 -8.81 -2.22 -11.75
C HIS A 111 -7.71 -2.62 -12.75
N GLU A 112 -6.66 -1.80 -12.87
CA GLU A 112 -5.52 -2.09 -13.75
C GLU A 112 -4.75 -3.33 -13.31
N TRP A 113 -4.57 -3.50 -12.00
CA TRP A 113 -3.89 -4.65 -11.41
C TRP A 113 -4.60 -5.95 -11.78
N LEU A 114 -5.94 -5.99 -11.66
CA LEU A 114 -6.77 -7.13 -12.07
C LEU A 114 -6.74 -7.36 -13.59
N ALA A 115 -6.86 -6.30 -14.40
CA ALA A 115 -6.90 -6.41 -15.87
C ALA A 115 -5.61 -7.01 -16.44
N GLY A 116 -4.44 -6.60 -15.95
CA GLY A 116 -3.16 -7.19 -16.37
C GLY A 116 -2.84 -8.54 -15.73
N GLY A 117 -3.70 -9.08 -14.86
CA GLY A 117 -3.59 -10.45 -14.32
C GLY A 117 -4.19 -11.52 -15.22
N GLN A 118 -5.04 -11.15 -16.19
CA GLN A 118 -5.75 -12.11 -17.05
C GLN A 118 -4.95 -12.61 -18.27
N GLN A 119 -3.71 -12.18 -18.45
CA GLN A 119 -2.87 -12.57 -19.59
C GLN A 119 -1.99 -13.81 -19.35
N GLY A 120 -2.11 -14.49 -18.19
CA GLY A 120 -1.21 -15.59 -17.81
C GLY A 120 -1.87 -16.92 -17.41
N ASP A 121 -3.20 -17.04 -17.44
CA ASP A 121 -3.94 -18.27 -17.08
C ASP A 121 -4.52 -18.98 -18.33
N SER A 122 -3.69 -19.20 -19.34
CA SER A 122 -4.01 -20.01 -20.54
C SER A 122 -2.99 -21.11 -20.76
#